data_AF-A0A1C6FDR5-F1
#
_entry.id   AF-A0A1C6FDR5-F1
#
_cell.length_a   1.000
_cell.length_b   1.000
_cell.length_c   1.000
_cell.angle_alpha   90.00
_cell.angle_beta   90.00
_cell.angle_gamma   90.00
#
_symmetry.space_group_name_H-M   'P 1'
#
loop_
_entity.id
_entity.type
_entity.pdbx_description
1 polymer ?
#
loop_
_entity_poly.entity_id
_entity_poly.type
_entity_poly.pdbx_seq_one_letter_code
_entity_poly.pdbx_strand_id
1 'polypeptide(L)'
;MIMMTKYDLEPIVKTYYDALEEGNILGRKCQRCGHMEFPPYLCCNTCGCLDTEWVNLNHIRGVVKQVLPTVGAFGDPDFRKAHGDYWAVEVVLPDIDPFNTSLLHIDPDKYTEFAEKIRKEDVYVKPLLIQDEDTKVLVWELEEDSEFKKIPVITKSVEKEEVSPKAEEKTADAEGKGEPVNDEIARTVIACAAEAYGVDASEITLSTDIRENLSNESMKMIVMISQIEDELDATIEIQEASLLNTIKDFVEKVKEKL
;
A
#
# COMPACT_ATOMS: atom_id res chain seq x y z
N MET A 1 13.55 42.42 -19.06
CA MET A 1 14.21 41.23 -19.64
C MET A 1 14.50 40.29 -18.48
N ILE A 2 13.76 39.20 -18.36
CA ILE A 2 14.00 38.21 -17.31
C ILE A 2 15.27 37.46 -17.71
N MET A 3 16.27 37.43 -16.83
CA MET A 3 17.48 36.62 -17.01
C MET A 3 17.05 35.15 -17.04
N MET A 4 16.95 34.55 -18.22
CA MET A 4 16.85 33.10 -18.34
C MET A 4 18.16 32.52 -17.80
N THR A 5 18.06 31.79 -16.68
CA THR A 5 19.14 30.92 -16.23
C THR A 5 19.46 29.90 -17.31
N LYS A 6 20.70 29.41 -17.34
CA LYS A 6 21.22 28.46 -18.35
C LYS A 6 20.33 27.22 -18.59
N TYR A 7 19.43 26.93 -17.67
CA TYR A 7 18.35 25.94 -17.79
C TYR A 7 17.07 26.58 -17.24
N ASP A 8 16.01 26.60 -18.05
CA ASP A 8 14.65 26.92 -17.62
C ASP A 8 13.98 25.58 -17.30
N LEU A 9 13.95 25.22 -16.01
CA LEU A 9 13.46 23.92 -15.55
C LEU A 9 12.00 24.07 -15.12
N GLU A 10 11.10 23.34 -15.77
CA GLU A 10 9.69 23.32 -15.40
C GLU A 10 9.42 22.42 -14.19
N PRO A 11 8.39 22.73 -13.36
CA PRO A 11 8.06 21.99 -12.15
C PRO A 11 7.26 20.70 -12.47
N ILE A 12 7.93 19.70 -13.04
CA ILE A 12 7.35 18.45 -13.58
C ILE A 12 6.39 17.75 -12.59
N VAL A 13 6.87 17.52 -11.37
CA VAL A 13 6.11 16.81 -10.33
C VAL A 13 4.84 17.59 -9.98
N LYS A 14 4.94 18.92 -9.84
CA LYS A 14 3.77 19.77 -9.57
C LYS A 14 2.76 19.69 -10.71
N THR A 15 3.21 19.85 -11.95
CA THR A 15 2.34 19.77 -13.14
C THR A 15 1.61 18.42 -13.22
N TYR A 16 2.31 17.32 -12.93
CA TYR A 16 1.69 15.99 -12.90
C TYR A 16 0.59 15.88 -11.84
N TYR A 17 0.86 16.27 -10.59
CA TYR A 17 -0.15 16.19 -9.53
C TYR A 17 -1.29 17.21 -9.69
N ASP A 18 -1.04 18.39 -10.26
CA ASP A 18 -2.09 19.34 -10.63
C ASP A 18 -3.01 18.71 -11.69
N ALA A 19 -2.44 18.07 -12.71
CA ALA A 19 -3.24 17.37 -13.73
C ALA A 19 -4.03 16.21 -13.13
N LEU A 20 -3.43 15.43 -12.22
CA LEU A 20 -4.15 14.37 -11.51
C LEU A 20 -5.35 14.90 -10.74
N GLU A 21 -5.28 16.12 -10.16
CA GLU A 21 -6.41 16.78 -9.48
C GLU A 21 -7.58 17.01 -10.45
N GLU A 22 -7.26 17.43 -11.68
CA GLU A 22 -8.22 17.68 -12.76
C GLU A 22 -8.74 16.38 -13.43
N GLY A 23 -8.36 15.21 -12.91
CA GLY A 23 -8.71 13.91 -13.48
C GLY A 23 -7.90 13.54 -14.72
N ASN A 24 -6.76 14.19 -14.94
CA ASN A 24 -5.89 13.98 -16.08
C ASN A 24 -4.60 13.26 -15.70
N ILE A 25 -4.21 12.30 -16.53
CA ILE A 25 -2.98 11.54 -16.42
C ILE A 25 -2.05 12.02 -17.51
N LEU A 26 -0.89 12.51 -17.11
CA LEU A 26 0.11 13.03 -18.04
C LEU A 26 1.38 12.18 -18.02
N GLY A 27 1.95 11.98 -19.21
CA GLY A 27 3.34 11.56 -19.40
C GLY A 27 4.10 12.63 -20.16
N ARG A 28 5.36 12.33 -20.54
CA ARG A 28 6.16 13.22 -21.38
C ARG A 28 6.70 12.52 -22.61
N LYS A 29 6.52 13.11 -23.79
CA LYS A 29 7.08 12.60 -25.03
C LYS A 29 8.37 13.30 -25.40
N CYS A 30 9.42 12.55 -25.66
CA CYS A 30 10.67 13.08 -26.17
C CYS A 30 10.55 13.61 -27.60
N GLN A 31 10.86 14.88 -27.82
CA GLN A 31 10.84 15.50 -29.16
C GLN A 31 11.93 14.96 -30.08
N ARG A 32 12.99 14.36 -29.54
CA ARG A 32 14.12 13.82 -30.32
C ARG A 32 13.88 12.40 -30.81
N CYS A 33 13.48 11.49 -29.92
CA CYS A 33 13.39 10.06 -30.23
C CYS A 33 11.98 9.49 -30.16
N GLY A 34 11.00 10.28 -29.71
CA GLY A 34 9.60 9.86 -29.62
C GLY A 34 9.24 8.99 -28.41
N HIS A 35 10.23 8.51 -27.64
CA HIS A 35 10.00 7.73 -26.42
C HIS A 35 9.17 8.52 -25.40
N MET A 36 8.34 7.80 -24.64
CA MET A 36 7.40 8.35 -23.68
C MET A 36 7.87 8.03 -22.26
N GLU A 37 8.02 9.06 -21.44
CA GLU A 37 8.38 8.96 -20.03
C GLU A 37 7.11 8.92 -19.19
N PHE A 38 6.97 7.83 -18.43
CA PHE A 38 5.93 7.69 -17.42
C PHE A 38 6.40 6.77 -16.28
N PRO A 39 6.33 7.20 -15.00
CA PRO A 39 6.01 8.55 -14.55
C PRO A 39 6.92 9.63 -15.18
N PRO A 40 6.50 10.91 -15.21
CA PRO A 40 7.21 11.92 -15.98
C PRO A 40 8.60 12.26 -15.40
N TYR A 41 9.66 12.12 -16.21
CA TYR A 41 11.04 12.45 -15.87
C TYR A 41 11.50 13.79 -16.47
N LEU A 42 12.62 14.32 -15.96
CA LEU A 42 13.23 15.57 -16.46
C LEU A 42 13.86 15.44 -17.85
N CYS A 43 14.48 14.31 -18.12
CA CYS A 43 15.09 14.02 -19.40
C CYS A 43 14.59 12.68 -19.91
N CYS A 44 14.70 12.47 -21.22
CA CYS A 44 14.42 11.18 -21.81
C CYS A 44 15.46 10.15 -21.34
N ASN A 45 15.03 9.06 -20.71
CA ASN A 45 15.85 7.95 -20.25
C ASN A 45 16.49 7.17 -21.42
N THR A 46 15.88 7.20 -22.61
CA THR A 46 16.46 6.56 -23.81
C THR A 46 17.62 7.33 -24.43
N CYS A 47 17.51 8.67 -24.55
CA CYS A 47 18.46 9.47 -25.35
C CYS A 47 19.05 10.71 -24.66
N GLY A 48 18.67 10.97 -23.40
CA GLY A 48 19.14 12.11 -22.59
C GLY A 48 18.64 13.48 -23.06
N CYS A 49 17.65 13.54 -23.98
CA CYS A 49 17.09 14.80 -24.45
C CYS A 49 16.24 15.47 -23.34
N LEU A 50 16.47 16.75 -23.11
CA LEU A 50 15.67 17.57 -22.18
C LEU A 50 14.41 18.14 -22.85
N ASP A 51 14.41 18.24 -24.19
CA ASP A 51 13.26 18.71 -24.96
C ASP A 51 12.19 17.61 -25.05
N THR A 52 11.13 17.80 -24.28
CA THR A 52 10.02 16.86 -24.10
C THR A 52 8.72 17.64 -23.94
N GLU A 53 7.61 17.10 -24.44
CA GLU A 53 6.29 17.71 -24.37
C GLU A 53 5.32 16.88 -23.52
N TRP A 54 4.34 17.54 -22.91
CA TRP A 54 3.27 16.86 -22.16
C TRP A 54 2.30 16.15 -23.09
N VAL A 55 1.88 14.95 -22.68
CA VAL A 55 0.98 14.08 -23.45
C VAL A 55 -0.06 13.46 -22.54
N ASN A 56 -1.31 13.41 -22.99
CA ASN A 56 -2.42 12.86 -22.24
C ASN A 56 -2.45 11.33 -22.33
N LEU A 57 -2.59 10.67 -21.19
CA LEU A 57 -2.62 9.22 -21.04
C LEU A 57 -3.93 8.72 -20.39
N ASN A 58 -5.00 9.53 -20.35
CA ASN A 58 -6.24 9.22 -19.62
C ASN A 58 -6.88 7.88 -20.04
N HIS A 59 -6.69 7.48 -21.30
CA HIS A 59 -7.26 6.27 -21.88
C HIS A 59 -6.19 5.27 -22.31
N ILE A 60 -4.97 5.39 -21.77
CA ILE A 60 -3.93 4.41 -22.06
C ILE A 60 -4.31 3.04 -21.50
N ARG A 61 -3.93 2.00 -22.22
CA ARG A 61 -4.10 0.61 -21.79
C ARG A 61 -2.74 0.02 -21.50
N GLY A 62 -2.64 -0.71 -20.40
CA GLY A 62 -1.43 -1.42 -20.02
C GLY A 62 -1.62 -2.92 -19.98
N VAL A 63 -0.50 -3.62 -19.95
CA VAL A 63 -0.46 -5.07 -19.74
C VAL A 63 0.33 -5.35 -18.48
N VAL A 64 -0.24 -6.16 -17.59
CA VAL A 64 0.46 -6.64 -16.39
C VAL A 64 1.46 -7.73 -16.81
N LYS A 65 2.72 -7.60 -16.40
CA LYS A 65 3.77 -8.60 -16.69
C LYS A 65 4.24 -9.36 -15.46
N GLN A 66 4.14 -8.75 -14.29
CA GLN A 66 4.45 -9.40 -13.02
C GLN A 66 3.46 -8.93 -11.95
N VAL A 67 3.17 -9.80 -10.99
CA VAL A 67 2.34 -9.51 -9.82
C VAL A 67 2.99 -10.08 -8.57
N LEU A 68 2.88 -9.35 -7.46
CA LEU A 68 3.34 -9.73 -6.13
C LEU A 68 2.25 -9.40 -5.11
N PRO A 69 1.95 -10.31 -4.16
CA PRO A 69 0.97 -10.05 -3.13
C PRO A 69 1.57 -9.09 -2.09
N THR A 70 0.76 -8.20 -1.54
CA THR A 70 1.20 -7.21 -0.54
C THR A 70 0.82 -7.58 0.88
N VAL A 71 0.50 -8.86 1.13
CA VAL A 71 0.12 -9.38 2.46
C VAL A 71 1.22 -9.09 3.50
N GLY A 72 2.49 -9.12 3.09
CA GLY A 72 3.64 -8.74 3.93
C GLY A 72 4.09 -7.28 3.83
N ALA A 73 3.50 -6.50 2.93
CA ALA A 73 3.80 -5.08 2.79
C ALA A 73 2.89 -4.28 3.74
N PHE A 74 3.50 -3.40 4.53
CA PHE A 74 2.78 -2.54 5.46
C PHE A 74 2.09 -1.40 4.71
N GLY A 75 0.99 -1.72 4.03
CA GLY A 75 0.15 -0.72 3.39
C GLY A 75 -0.52 0.19 4.42
N ASP A 76 -0.95 1.36 3.97
CA ASP A 76 -1.78 2.26 4.77
C ASP A 76 -3.14 1.61 5.10
N PRO A 77 -3.50 1.40 6.39
CA PRO A 77 -4.74 0.73 6.78
C PRO A 77 -5.99 1.49 6.35
N ASP A 78 -5.96 2.83 6.43
CA ASP A 78 -7.10 3.67 6.07
C ASP A 78 -7.38 3.59 4.56
N PHE A 79 -6.33 3.64 3.74
CA PHE A 79 -6.42 3.39 2.31
C PHE A 79 -6.98 1.99 2.01
N ARG A 80 -6.48 0.93 2.67
CA ARG A 80 -6.98 -0.44 2.46
C ARG A 80 -8.44 -0.62 2.87
N LYS A 81 -8.86 0.03 3.96
CA LYS A 81 -10.24 0.02 4.42
C LYS A 81 -11.16 0.77 3.46
N ALA A 82 -10.68 1.88 2.88
CA ALA A 82 -11.44 2.70 1.96
C ALA A 82 -11.51 2.11 0.55
N HIS A 83 -10.42 1.52 0.03
CA HIS A 83 -10.30 1.12 -1.40
C HIS A 83 -10.09 -0.37 -1.62
N GLY A 84 -9.93 -1.13 -0.55
CA GLY A 84 -9.60 -2.55 -0.59
C GLY A 84 -8.09 -2.81 -0.62
N ASP A 85 -7.75 -4.09 -0.52
CA ASP A 85 -6.36 -4.53 -0.70
C ASP A 85 -5.94 -4.44 -2.17
N TYR A 86 -4.65 -4.45 -2.41
CA TYR A 86 -4.05 -4.29 -3.72
C TYR A 86 -2.93 -5.30 -3.95
N TRP A 87 -2.46 -5.43 -5.19
CA TRP A 87 -1.21 -6.14 -5.49
C TRP A 87 -0.20 -5.19 -6.09
N ALA A 88 1.09 -5.43 -5.81
CA ALA A 88 2.16 -4.75 -6.52
C ALA A 88 2.33 -5.42 -7.90
N VAL A 89 2.33 -4.63 -8.96
CA VAL A 89 2.41 -5.11 -10.34
C VAL A 89 3.44 -4.34 -11.14
N GLU A 90 4.06 -5.02 -12.10
CA GLU A 90 4.77 -4.37 -13.20
C GLU A 90 3.80 -4.21 -14.37
N VAL A 91 3.63 -2.96 -14.83
CA VAL A 91 2.77 -2.61 -15.96
C VAL A 91 3.62 -2.12 -17.12
N VAL A 92 3.29 -2.60 -18.32
CA VAL A 92 3.88 -2.15 -19.58
C VAL A 92 2.84 -1.36 -20.37
N LEU A 93 3.18 -0.14 -20.76
CA LEU A 93 2.36 0.72 -21.61
C LEU A 93 3.02 0.89 -22.99
N PRO A 94 2.26 1.20 -24.06
CA PRO A 94 2.84 1.51 -25.36
C PRO A 94 3.87 2.64 -25.29
N ASP A 95 5.04 2.43 -25.90
CA ASP A 95 6.16 3.38 -26.03
C ASP A 95 6.78 3.90 -24.71
N ILE A 96 6.46 3.26 -23.58
CA ILE A 96 6.89 3.61 -22.22
C ILE A 96 7.64 2.41 -21.61
N ASP A 97 8.70 2.69 -20.85
CA ASP A 97 9.43 1.64 -20.11
C ASP A 97 8.56 0.98 -19.03
N PRO A 98 8.73 -0.32 -18.73
CA PRO A 98 7.99 -0.98 -17.64
C PRO A 98 8.19 -0.28 -16.31
N PHE A 99 7.12 -0.18 -15.51
CA PHE A 99 7.19 0.43 -14.18
C PHE A 99 6.33 -0.34 -13.17
N ASN A 100 6.71 -0.21 -11.90
CA ASN A 100 5.98 -0.82 -10.78
C ASN A 100 4.88 0.12 -10.28
N THR A 101 3.72 -0.44 -9.98
CA THR A 101 2.53 0.27 -9.51
C THR A 101 1.59 -0.66 -8.75
N SER A 102 0.48 -0.15 -8.22
CA SER A 102 -0.55 -0.95 -7.56
C SER A 102 -1.72 -1.30 -8.48
N LEU A 103 -2.19 -2.55 -8.38
CA LEU A 103 -3.42 -3.07 -9.00
C LEU A 103 -4.48 -3.26 -7.91
N LEU A 104 -5.59 -2.55 -8.03
CA LEU A 104 -6.72 -2.58 -7.10
C LEU A 104 -7.90 -3.35 -7.68
N HIS A 105 -8.95 -3.48 -6.85
CA HIS A 105 -10.20 -4.14 -7.20
C HIS A 105 -9.99 -5.61 -7.58
N ILE A 106 -9.10 -6.29 -6.87
CA ILE A 106 -8.72 -7.66 -7.16
C ILE A 106 -8.99 -8.56 -5.96
N ASP A 107 -9.40 -9.81 -6.22
CA ASP A 107 -9.69 -10.77 -5.16
C ASP A 107 -8.39 -11.32 -4.57
N PRO A 108 -8.05 -11.04 -3.30
CA PRO A 108 -6.80 -11.46 -2.69
C PRO A 108 -6.63 -12.99 -2.69
N ASP A 109 -7.73 -13.74 -2.60
CA ASP A 109 -7.73 -15.21 -2.58
C ASP A 109 -7.36 -15.82 -3.94
N LYS A 110 -7.36 -15.02 -5.01
CA LYS A 110 -7.15 -15.46 -6.40
C LYS A 110 -5.72 -15.26 -6.89
N TYR A 111 -4.80 -14.90 -6.01
CA TYR A 111 -3.41 -14.57 -6.37
C TYR A 111 -2.73 -15.63 -7.24
N THR A 112 -2.73 -16.90 -6.80
CA THR A 112 -2.01 -17.97 -7.52
C THR A 112 -2.55 -18.17 -8.94
N GLU A 113 -3.87 -18.17 -9.10
CA GLU A 113 -4.56 -18.35 -10.38
C GLU A 113 -4.30 -17.15 -11.30
N PHE A 114 -4.32 -15.93 -10.76
CA PHE A 114 -4.02 -14.72 -11.51
C PHE A 114 -2.56 -14.65 -11.95
N ALA A 115 -1.62 -15.00 -11.07
CA ALA A 115 -0.20 -15.06 -11.38
C ALA A 115 0.10 -16.08 -12.49
N GLU A 116 -0.62 -17.20 -12.53
CA GLU A 116 -0.54 -18.13 -13.65
C GLU A 116 -1.12 -17.57 -14.95
N LYS A 117 -2.23 -16.84 -14.88
CA LYS A 117 -2.89 -16.21 -16.04
C LYS A 117 -1.95 -15.23 -16.73
N ILE A 118 -1.32 -14.32 -15.98
CA ILE A 118 -0.35 -13.34 -16.50
C ILE A 118 0.81 -14.01 -17.27
N ARG A 119 1.22 -15.22 -16.88
CA ARG A 119 2.29 -15.96 -17.57
C ARG A 119 1.84 -16.58 -18.90
N LYS A 120 0.54 -16.81 -19.07
CA LYS A 120 -0.05 -17.52 -20.22
C LYS A 120 -0.64 -16.56 -21.25
N GLU A 121 -1.19 -15.43 -20.80
CA GLU A 121 -1.89 -14.48 -21.65
C GLU A 121 -1.72 -13.04 -21.15
N ASP A 122 -1.94 -12.08 -22.06
CA ASP A 122 -1.89 -10.66 -21.72
C ASP A 122 -3.14 -10.26 -20.93
N VAL A 123 -2.92 -9.75 -19.72
CA VAL A 123 -3.97 -9.20 -18.86
C VAL A 123 -3.95 -7.68 -18.97
N TYR A 124 -5.03 -7.11 -19.49
CA TYR A 124 -5.14 -5.69 -19.73
C TYR A 124 -5.67 -4.92 -18.53
N VAL A 125 -5.03 -3.78 -18.26
CA VAL A 125 -5.38 -2.86 -17.18
C VAL A 125 -5.57 -1.45 -17.73
N LYS A 126 -6.37 -0.67 -17.01
CA LYS A 126 -6.58 0.75 -17.29
C LYS A 126 -6.31 1.58 -16.03
N PRO A 127 -6.02 2.87 -16.21
CA PRO A 127 -5.87 3.79 -15.09
C PRO A 127 -7.11 3.89 -14.21
N LEU A 128 -6.90 3.97 -12.91
CA LEU A 128 -7.91 4.28 -11.90
C LEU A 128 -7.36 5.39 -11.01
N LEU A 129 -8.04 6.55 -11.02
CA LEU A 129 -7.69 7.67 -10.15
C LEU A 129 -8.44 7.55 -8.83
N ILE A 130 -7.71 7.57 -7.73
CA ILE A 130 -8.25 7.72 -6.38
C ILE A 130 -8.02 9.17 -5.95
N GLN A 131 -9.11 9.82 -5.58
CA GLN A 131 -9.17 11.22 -5.15
C GLN A 131 -10.08 11.32 -3.93
N ASP A 132 -9.50 11.12 -2.75
CA ASP A 132 -10.15 11.38 -1.48
C ASP A 132 -9.64 12.71 -0.90
N GLU A 133 -10.08 13.05 0.31
CA GLU A 133 -9.68 14.28 0.99
C GLU A 133 -8.15 14.42 1.15
N ASP A 134 -7.48 13.33 1.55
CA ASP A 134 -6.03 13.34 1.84
C ASP A 134 -5.21 12.47 0.87
N THR A 135 -5.87 11.76 -0.05
CA THR A 135 -5.22 10.80 -0.96
C THR A 135 -5.51 11.15 -2.41
N LYS A 136 -4.43 11.40 -3.16
CA LYS A 136 -4.48 11.51 -4.62
C LYS A 136 -3.43 10.62 -5.24
N VAL A 137 -3.88 9.50 -5.79
CA VAL A 137 -2.98 8.50 -6.36
C VAL A 137 -3.57 7.92 -7.63
N LEU A 138 -2.69 7.70 -8.60
CA LEU A 138 -3.01 6.90 -9.75
C LEU A 138 -2.64 5.44 -9.45
N VAL A 139 -3.64 4.58 -9.54
CA VAL A 139 -3.50 3.13 -9.48
C VAL A 139 -4.08 2.51 -10.75
N TRP A 140 -4.11 1.19 -10.84
CA TRP A 140 -4.60 0.47 -11.99
C TRP A 140 -5.71 -0.49 -11.59
N GLU A 141 -6.63 -0.74 -12.49
CA GLU A 141 -7.66 -1.78 -12.35
C GLU A 141 -7.75 -2.62 -13.63
N LEU A 142 -8.33 -3.81 -13.50
CA LEU A 142 -8.63 -4.66 -14.65
C LEU A 142 -9.57 -3.92 -15.60
N GLU A 143 -9.19 -3.88 -16.88
CA GLU A 143 -9.99 -3.22 -17.90
C GLU A 143 -11.35 -3.90 -18.08
N GLU A 144 -11.32 -5.24 -18.14
CA GLU A 144 -12.50 -6.08 -18.26
C GLU A 144 -12.89 -6.67 -16.90
N ASP A 145 -14.19 -6.87 -16.71
CA ASP A 145 -14.69 -7.62 -15.56
C ASP A 145 -14.33 -9.10 -15.73
N SER A 146 -13.90 -9.74 -14.64
CA SER A 146 -13.51 -11.14 -14.63
C SER A 146 -13.69 -11.73 -13.24
N GLU A 147 -13.53 -13.04 -13.10
CA GLU A 147 -13.53 -13.72 -11.80
C GLU A 147 -12.47 -13.22 -10.81
N PHE A 148 -11.47 -12.47 -11.29
CA PHE A 148 -10.44 -11.87 -10.45
C PHE A 148 -10.86 -10.51 -9.89
N LYS A 149 -11.85 -9.84 -10.50
CA LYS A 149 -12.21 -8.48 -10.14
C LYS A 149 -13.17 -8.48 -8.95
N LYS A 150 -12.75 -7.83 -7.86
CA LYS A 150 -13.53 -7.69 -6.63
C LYS A 150 -13.39 -6.25 -6.13
N ILE A 151 -14.42 -5.46 -6.42
CA ILE A 151 -14.52 -4.10 -5.89
C ILE A 151 -15.12 -4.22 -4.49
N PRO A 152 -14.47 -3.68 -3.44
CA PRO A 152 -15.04 -3.67 -2.09
C PRO A 152 -16.39 -2.94 -2.09
N VAL A 153 -17.38 -3.50 -1.39
CA VAL A 153 -18.65 -2.80 -1.14
C VAL A 153 -18.43 -1.80 -0.03
N ILE A 154 -18.05 -0.57 -0.39
CA ILE A 154 -17.82 0.51 0.56
C ILE A 154 -19.18 1.11 0.91
N THR A 155 -19.70 0.83 2.10
CA THR A 155 -20.81 1.62 2.65
C THR A 155 -20.28 3.05 2.87
N LYS A 156 -20.64 3.99 1.99
CA LYS A 156 -20.36 5.41 2.15
C LYS A 156 -20.88 5.87 3.52
N SER A 157 -19.99 6.05 4.50
CA SER A 157 -20.29 6.86 5.66
C SER A 157 -20.28 8.32 5.23
N VAL A 158 -21.39 8.97 5.55
CA VAL A 158 -21.86 10.30 5.18
C VAL A 158 -20.82 11.41 5.44
N GLU A 159 -20.92 12.43 4.59
CA GLU A 159 -20.27 13.74 4.64
C GLU A 159 -20.15 14.35 6.05
N LYS A 160 -19.06 15.13 6.22
CA LYS A 160 -18.69 15.94 7.38
C LYS A 160 -19.85 16.70 8.02
N GLU A 161 -19.96 16.61 9.35
CA GLU A 161 -20.40 17.72 10.19
C GLU A 161 -19.25 18.13 11.12
N GLU A 162 -18.87 19.40 11.04
CA GLU A 162 -17.98 20.08 11.98
C GLU A 162 -18.59 20.08 13.39
N VAL A 163 -17.87 19.58 14.41
CA VAL A 163 -18.18 19.92 15.81
C VAL A 163 -16.89 20.08 16.62
N SER A 164 -16.58 21.33 16.98
CA SER A 164 -15.66 21.68 18.07
C SER A 164 -16.33 21.40 19.45
N PRO A 165 -15.56 21.27 20.53
CA PRO A 165 -15.73 20.20 21.50
C PRO A 165 -16.83 20.48 22.53
N LYS A 166 -17.60 19.45 22.84
CA LYS A 166 -18.34 19.35 24.11
C LYS A 166 -18.00 18.03 24.77
N ALA A 167 -17.33 18.16 25.92
CA ALA A 167 -17.25 17.14 26.93
C ALA A 167 -18.68 16.71 27.32
N GLU A 168 -18.94 15.42 27.27
CA GLU A 168 -19.88 14.75 28.16
C GLU A 168 -19.51 13.27 28.22
N GLU A 169 -19.15 12.86 29.44
CA GLU A 169 -19.03 11.46 29.86
C GLU A 169 -20.27 10.67 29.45
N LYS A 170 -20.07 9.47 28.93
CA LYS A 170 -20.98 8.35 29.19
C LYS A 170 -20.31 7.00 29.04
N THR A 171 -20.13 6.40 30.22
CA THR A 171 -20.42 5.01 30.55
C THR A 171 -19.72 3.93 29.76
N ALA A 172 -18.66 3.41 30.38
CA ALA A 172 -18.15 2.07 30.18
C ALA A 172 -19.29 1.04 30.28
N ASP A 173 -19.59 0.39 29.17
CA ASP A 173 -20.14 -0.97 29.20
C ASP A 173 -18.95 -1.92 29.39
N ALA A 174 -18.77 -2.30 30.64
CA ALA A 174 -17.86 -3.34 31.06
C ALA A 174 -18.50 -4.69 30.75
N GLU A 175 -18.10 -5.36 29.68
CA GLU A 175 -18.18 -6.82 29.60
C GLU A 175 -17.23 -7.37 28.52
N GLY A 176 -16.07 -7.79 29.00
CA GLY A 176 -14.99 -8.39 28.22
C GLY A 176 -13.76 -8.52 29.11
N LYS A 177 -13.91 -9.15 30.29
CA LYS A 177 -12.77 -9.46 31.15
C LYS A 177 -11.81 -10.33 30.37
N GLY A 178 -10.66 -9.75 30.01
CA GLY A 178 -9.54 -10.46 29.42
C GLY A 178 -9.25 -11.71 30.23
N GLU A 179 -9.33 -12.86 29.57
CA GLU A 179 -8.91 -14.12 30.13
C GLU A 179 -7.43 -13.98 30.54
N PRO A 180 -7.03 -14.33 31.77
CA PRO A 180 -5.65 -14.16 32.18
C PRO A 180 -4.79 -15.04 31.29
N VAL A 181 -3.98 -14.41 30.45
CA VAL A 181 -2.96 -15.07 29.64
C VAL A 181 -1.98 -15.72 30.62
N ASN A 182 -2.16 -17.02 30.87
CA ASN A 182 -1.34 -17.81 31.79
C ASN A 182 -0.10 -18.41 31.10
N ASP A 183 0.15 -17.94 29.89
CA ASP A 183 1.22 -18.40 29.02
C ASP A 183 2.37 -17.38 29.08
N GLU A 184 3.53 -17.85 29.55
CA GLU A 184 4.72 -17.02 29.74
C GLU A 184 5.24 -16.47 28.41
N ILE A 185 5.22 -17.29 27.34
CA ILE A 185 5.60 -16.86 25.98
C ILE A 185 4.68 -15.73 25.53
N ALA A 186 3.37 -15.88 25.75
CA ALA A 186 2.41 -14.87 25.35
C ALA A 186 2.60 -13.54 26.10
N ARG A 187 2.96 -13.57 27.38
CA ARG A 187 3.28 -12.36 28.14
C ARG A 187 4.53 -11.67 27.60
N THR A 188 5.57 -12.42 27.28
CA THR A 188 6.81 -11.86 26.71
C THR A 188 6.55 -11.25 25.33
N VAL A 189 5.84 -11.95 24.44
CA VAL A 189 5.47 -11.42 23.11
C VAL A 189 4.63 -10.14 23.23
N ILE A 190 3.67 -10.09 24.16
CA ILE A 190 2.88 -8.88 24.46
C ILE A 190 3.78 -7.74 24.95
N ALA A 191 4.75 -8.02 25.81
CA ALA A 191 5.68 -7.01 26.33
C ALA A 191 6.57 -6.43 25.22
N CYS A 192 7.12 -7.28 24.35
CA CYS A 192 7.90 -6.85 23.18
C CYS A 192 7.05 -5.98 22.24
N ALA A 193 5.79 -6.36 22.00
CA ALA A 193 4.87 -5.55 21.19
C ALA A 193 4.57 -4.20 21.85
N ALA A 194 4.31 -4.16 23.15
CA ALA A 194 4.05 -2.93 23.88
C ALA A 194 5.22 -1.95 23.79
N GLU A 195 6.45 -2.44 23.98
CA GLU A 195 7.66 -1.63 23.89
C GLU A 195 7.92 -1.13 22.47
N ALA A 196 7.90 -2.03 21.48
CA ALA A 196 8.20 -1.68 20.08
C ALA A 196 7.18 -0.69 19.48
N TYR A 197 5.91 -0.79 19.87
CA TYR A 197 4.84 0.06 19.36
C TYR A 197 4.52 1.26 20.26
N GLY A 198 5.09 1.33 21.47
CA GLY A 198 4.91 2.44 22.40
C GLY A 198 3.50 2.52 23.00
N VAL A 199 2.87 1.36 23.23
CA VAL A 199 1.52 1.23 23.80
C VAL A 199 1.58 0.50 25.15
N ASP A 200 0.51 0.58 25.95
CA ASP A 200 0.45 -0.15 27.22
C ASP A 200 0.17 -1.64 26.98
N ALA A 201 0.93 -2.54 27.63
CA ALA A 201 0.78 -3.99 27.49
C ALA A 201 -0.64 -4.48 27.84
N SER A 202 -1.37 -3.76 28.69
CA SER A 202 -2.75 -4.10 29.07
C SER A 202 -3.77 -3.84 27.96
N GLU A 203 -3.42 -3.05 26.95
CA GLU A 203 -4.25 -2.77 25.77
C GLU A 203 -4.07 -3.84 24.67
N ILE A 204 -3.07 -4.72 24.83
CA ILE A 204 -2.74 -5.76 23.86
C ILE A 204 -3.33 -7.11 24.31
N THR A 205 -3.99 -7.78 23.37
CA THR A 205 -4.56 -9.11 23.54
C THR A 205 -4.01 -10.05 22.48
N LEU A 206 -4.24 -11.36 22.63
CA LEU A 206 -3.83 -12.34 21.62
C LEU A 206 -4.48 -12.09 20.24
N SER A 207 -5.68 -11.52 20.20
CA SER A 207 -6.38 -11.19 18.96
C SER A 207 -5.99 -9.83 18.37
N THR A 208 -5.14 -9.05 19.03
CA THR A 208 -4.70 -7.75 18.54
C THR A 208 -3.89 -7.94 17.25
N ASP A 209 -4.36 -7.33 16.17
CA ASP A 209 -3.65 -7.25 14.90
C ASP A 209 -2.60 -6.15 14.96
N ILE A 210 -1.33 -6.49 14.71
CA ILE A 210 -0.23 -5.53 14.90
C ILE A 210 -0.24 -4.42 13.85
N ARG A 211 -0.79 -4.66 12.66
CA ARG A 211 -0.82 -3.67 11.56
C ARG A 211 -2.06 -2.79 11.65
N GLU A 212 -3.20 -3.37 11.99
CA GLU A 212 -4.47 -2.65 12.05
C GLU A 212 -4.75 -1.99 13.41
N ASN A 213 -4.29 -2.58 14.52
CA ASN A 213 -4.60 -2.09 15.86
C ASN A 213 -3.45 -1.32 16.52
N LEU A 214 -2.20 -1.53 16.09
CA LEU A 214 -1.03 -0.83 16.67
C LEU A 214 -0.42 0.19 15.71
N SER A 215 0.26 -0.26 14.66
CA SER A 215 0.87 0.61 13.65
C SER A 215 1.28 -0.18 12.41
N ASN A 216 1.23 0.47 11.24
CA ASN A 216 1.77 -0.06 9.99
C ASN A 216 3.24 0.33 9.75
N GLU A 217 3.98 0.85 10.73
CA GLU A 217 5.40 1.15 10.55
C GLU A 217 6.25 -0.13 10.57
N SER A 218 6.82 -0.50 9.42
CA SER A 218 7.59 -1.75 9.25
C SER A 218 8.78 -1.90 10.20
N MET A 219 9.42 -0.79 10.59
CA MET A 219 10.53 -0.79 11.53
C MET A 219 10.12 -1.28 12.92
N LYS A 220 8.90 -1.00 13.38
CA LYS A 220 8.41 -1.42 14.69
C LYS A 220 8.23 -2.94 14.77
N MET A 221 7.75 -3.57 13.70
CA MET A 221 7.65 -5.04 13.65
C MET A 221 9.03 -5.70 13.72
N ILE A 222 10.03 -5.14 13.04
CA ILE A 222 11.41 -5.66 13.09
C ILE A 222 11.98 -5.54 14.51
N VAL A 223 11.75 -4.41 15.19
CA VAL A 223 12.16 -4.22 16.59
C VAL A 223 11.46 -5.24 17.50
N MET A 224 10.15 -5.41 17.35
CA MET A 224 9.38 -6.40 18.12
C MET A 224 9.93 -7.82 17.92
N ILE A 225 10.19 -8.22 16.67
CA ILE A 225 10.75 -9.54 16.35
C ILE A 225 12.11 -9.69 17.01
N SER A 226 13.03 -8.75 16.83
CA SER A 226 14.36 -8.80 17.45
C SER A 226 14.29 -8.98 18.97
N GLN A 227 13.38 -8.27 19.64
CA GLN A 227 13.17 -8.42 21.08
C GLN A 227 12.61 -9.79 21.46
N ILE A 228 11.68 -10.34 20.68
CA ILE A 228 11.15 -11.70 20.87
C ILE A 228 12.27 -12.73 20.72
N GLU A 229 13.11 -12.59 19.69
CA GLU A 229 14.23 -13.49 19.43
C GLU A 229 15.26 -13.45 20.58
N ASP A 230 15.57 -12.25 21.09
CA ASP A 230 16.51 -12.05 22.19
C ASP A 230 15.97 -12.60 23.53
N GLU A 231 14.69 -12.39 23.84
CA GLU A 231 14.10 -12.79 25.13
C GLU A 231 13.72 -14.27 25.18
N LEU A 232 13.32 -14.86 24.05
CA LEU A 232 12.81 -16.23 23.98
C LEU A 232 13.75 -17.21 23.28
N ASP A 233 14.91 -16.78 22.77
CA ASP A 233 15.89 -17.61 22.06
C ASP A 233 15.27 -18.38 20.87
N ALA A 234 14.32 -17.75 20.19
CA ALA A 234 13.56 -18.32 19.08
C ALA A 234 13.67 -17.45 17.83
N THR A 235 14.20 -17.98 16.72
CA THR A 235 14.36 -17.23 15.46
C THR A 235 13.09 -17.23 14.61
N ILE A 236 12.63 -16.05 14.19
CA ILE A 236 11.49 -15.85 13.30
C ILE A 236 12.00 -15.25 11.98
N GLU A 237 12.03 -16.07 10.93
CA GLU A 237 12.47 -15.63 9.61
C GLU A 237 11.55 -14.53 9.07
N ILE A 238 12.14 -13.52 8.40
CA ILE A 238 11.39 -12.35 7.88
C ILE A 238 10.25 -12.76 6.94
N GLN A 239 10.47 -13.81 6.14
CA GLN A 239 9.44 -14.35 5.24
C GLN A 239 8.24 -14.93 6.00
N GLU A 240 8.49 -15.59 7.13
CA GLU A 240 7.45 -16.15 7.99
C GLU A 240 6.71 -15.03 8.73
N ALA A 241 7.45 -14.07 9.29
CA ALA A 241 6.89 -12.91 9.98
C ALA A 241 5.94 -12.08 9.10
N SER A 242 6.21 -12.02 7.80
CA SER A 242 5.36 -11.31 6.84
C SER A 242 3.94 -11.86 6.73
N LEU A 243 3.72 -13.11 7.17
CA LEU A 243 2.42 -13.79 7.15
C LEU A 243 1.69 -13.75 8.51
N LEU A 244 2.35 -13.30 9.57
CA LEU A 244 1.79 -13.20 10.91
C LEU A 244 1.08 -11.85 11.06
N ASN A 245 -0.14 -11.85 11.58
CA ASN A 245 -0.99 -10.65 11.68
C ASN A 245 -1.30 -10.29 13.14
N THR A 246 -1.58 -11.30 13.97
CA THR A 246 -1.99 -11.10 15.35
C THR A 246 -0.90 -11.51 16.34
N ILE A 247 -0.97 -10.98 17.56
CA ILE A 247 -0.08 -11.40 18.67
C ILE A 247 -0.10 -12.92 18.84
N LYS A 248 -1.27 -13.56 18.70
CA LYS A 248 -1.41 -15.01 18.75
C LYS A 248 -0.53 -15.72 17.70
N ASP A 249 -0.48 -15.20 16.48
CA ASP A 249 0.31 -15.80 15.40
C ASP A 249 1.81 -15.81 15.76
N PHE A 250 2.30 -14.73 16.38
CA PHE A 250 3.68 -14.66 16.88
C PHE A 250 3.91 -15.63 18.03
N VAL A 251 2.99 -15.72 19.00
CA VAL A 251 3.08 -16.68 20.12
C VAL A 251 3.13 -18.11 19.61
N GLU A 252 2.26 -18.48 18.67
CA GLU A 252 2.22 -19.82 18.08
C GLU A 252 3.50 -20.11 17.28
N LYS A 253 4.01 -19.12 16.53
CA LYS A 253 5.27 -19.26 15.80
C LYS A 253 6.46 -19.47 16.72
N VAL A 254 6.57 -18.70 17.81
CA VAL A 254 7.63 -18.88 18.80
C VAL A 254 7.57 -20.28 19.40
N LYS A 255 6.38 -20.76 19.79
CA LYS A 255 6.19 -22.12 20.31
C LYS A 255 6.59 -23.22 19.34
N GLU A 256 6.50 -22.99 18.03
CA GLU A 256 6.96 -23.93 17.01
C GLU A 256 8.50 -24.02 16.94
N LYS A 257 9.20 -22.94 17.32
CA LYS A 257 10.66 -22.81 17.20
C LYS A 257 11.42 -23.18 18.48
N LEU A 258 10.72 -23.35 19.61
CA LEU A 258 11.23 -23.82 20.91
C LEU A 258 11.20 -25.37 21.00
#